data_AF-A0A966TY60-F1
#
_entry.id   AF-A0A966TY60-F1
#
_cell.length_a   1.000
_cell.length_b   1.000
_cell.length_c   1.000
_cell.angle_alpha   90.00
_cell.angle_beta   90.00
_cell.angle_gamma   90.00
#
_symmetry.space_group_name_H-M   'P 1'
#
loop_
_entity.id
_entity.type
_entity.pdbx_description
1 polymer ?
#
loop_
_entity_poly.entity_id
_entity_poly.type
_entity_poly.pdbx_seq_one_letter_code
_entity_poly.pdbx_strand_id
1 'polypeptide(L)' 'EEVRRDLAISYLSEGVKTIGEITYLLGYTEPANFGRSFKKWTGQTPGEFRASR' A
#
# COMPACT_ATOMS: atom_id res chain seq x y z
N GLU A 1 -0.53 -11.96 -6.90
CA GLU A 1 -0.29 -10.54 -6.52
C GLU A 1 -1.57 -9.76 -6.26
N GLU A 2 -2.69 -10.15 -6.87
CA GLU A 2 -3.99 -9.46 -6.73
C GLU A 2 -4.50 -9.37 -5.28
N VAL A 3 -4.39 -10.45 -4.49
CA VAL A 3 -4.80 -10.42 -3.07
C VAL A 3 -4.01 -9.40 -2.25
N ARG A 4 -2.69 -9.23 -2.51
CA ARG A 4 -1.87 -8.22 -1.83
C ARG A 4 -2.28 -6.81 -2.23
N ARG A 5 -2.62 -6.60 -3.51
CA ARG A 5 -3.13 -5.32 -4.00
C ARG A 5 -4.42 -4.95 -3.30
N ASP A 6 -5.38 -5.86 -3.24
CA ASP A 6 -6.71 -5.55 -2.70
C ASP A 6 -6.63 -5.28 -1.18
N LEU A 7 -5.81 -6.05 -0.45
CA LEU A 7 -5.50 -5.76 0.96
C LEU A 7 -4.81 -4.41 1.14
N ALA A 8 -3.83 -4.07 0.29
CA ALA A 8 -3.16 -2.78 0.36
C ALA A 8 -4.14 -1.61 0.17
N ILE A 9 -5.05 -1.73 -0.80
CA ILE A 9 -6.07 -0.73 -1.09
C ILE A 9 -7.05 -0.60 0.08
N SER A 10 -7.49 -1.72 0.69
CA SER A 10 -8.36 -1.72 1.88
C SER A 10 -7.68 -1.00 3.04
N TYR A 11 -6.45 -1.38 3.39
CA TYR A 11 -5.75 -0.78 4.51
C TYR A 11 -5.44 0.71 4.32
N LEU A 12 -5.08 1.12 3.11
CA LEU A 12 -4.86 2.54 2.80
C LEU A 12 -6.17 3.33 2.80
N SER A 13 -7.28 2.71 2.37
CA SER A 13 -8.62 3.32 2.38
C SER A 13 -9.18 3.51 3.78
N GLU A 14 -8.92 2.57 4.68
CA GLU A 14 -9.36 2.65 6.08
C GLU A 14 -8.60 3.77 6.81
N GLY A 15 -7.37 4.09 6.39
CA GLY A 15 -6.57 5.17 6.97
C GLY A 15 -6.09 4.93 8.40
N VAL A 16 -6.41 3.77 9.00
CA VAL A 16 -6.09 3.41 10.39
C VAL A 16 -4.62 3.01 10.55
N LYS A 17 -4.00 2.51 9.48
CA LYS A 17 -2.62 1.99 9.51
C LYS A 17 -1.67 2.91 8.75
N THR A 18 -0.44 3.02 9.25
CA THR A 18 0.63 3.73 8.54
C THR A 18 1.10 2.92 7.33
N ILE A 19 1.71 3.60 6.35
CA ILE A 19 2.28 2.94 5.16
C ILE A 19 3.33 1.90 5.57
N GLY A 20 4.09 2.15 6.64
CA GLY A 20 5.07 1.21 7.20
C GLY A 20 4.44 -0.06 7.78
N GLU A 21 3.34 0.07 8.54
CA GLU A 21 2.61 -1.09 9.05
C GLU A 21 1.99 -1.92 7.91
N ILE A 22 1.41 -1.25 6.91
CA ILE A 22 0.84 -1.91 5.73
C ILE A 22 1.91 -2.66 4.95
N THR A 23 3.10 -2.07 4.81
CA THR A 23 4.27 -2.71 4.19
C THR A 23 4.59 -4.03 4.88
N TYR A 24 4.69 -4.02 6.22
CA TYR A 24 5.00 -5.22 7.00
C TYR A 24 3.87 -6.26 6.92
N LEU A 25 2.60 -5.85 7.03
CA LEU A 25 1.43 -6.73 6.94
C LEU A 25 1.32 -7.46 5.60
N LEU A 26 1.77 -6.83 4.52
CA LEU A 26 1.75 -7.42 3.18
C LEU A 26 2.97 -8.32 2.89
N GLY A 27 3.88 -8.46 3.87
CA GLY A 27 5.08 -9.28 3.78
C GLY A 27 6.23 -8.60 3.05
N TYR A 28 6.24 -7.26 2.95
CA TYR A 28 7.38 -6.51 2.46
C TYR A 28 8.32 -6.17 3.63
N THR A 29 9.62 -6.36 3.41
CA THR A 29 10.66 -5.94 4.35
C THR A 29 10.97 -4.46 4.30
N GLU A 30 10.73 -3.80 3.16
CA GLU A 30 11.06 -2.40 2.94
C GLU A 30 9.89 -1.61 2.33
N PRO A 31 9.56 -0.42 2.87
CA PRO A 31 8.50 0.44 2.32
C PRO A 31 8.73 0.83 0.87
N ALA A 32 9.98 0.93 0.44
CA ALA A 32 10.33 1.22 -0.95
C ALA A 32 9.88 0.10 -1.92
N ASN A 33 9.98 -1.16 -1.52
CA ASN A 33 9.52 -2.30 -2.33
C ASN A 33 7.99 -2.35 -2.42
N PHE A 34 7.32 -2.10 -1.30
CA PHE A 34 5.86 -1.95 -1.27
C PHE A 34 5.41 -0.78 -2.16
N GLY A 35 6.01 0.39 -2.02
CA GLY A 35 5.66 1.58 -2.79
C GLY A 35 5.80 1.38 -4.31
N ARG A 36 6.88 0.71 -4.76
CA ARG A 36 7.06 0.34 -6.17
C ARG A 36 5.97 -0.61 -6.67
N SER A 37 5.68 -1.65 -5.88
CA SER A 37 4.66 -2.65 -6.23
C SER A 37 3.27 -2.01 -6.27
N PHE A 38 2.93 -1.21 -5.26
CA PHE A 38 1.66 -0.51 -5.15
C PHE A 38 1.45 0.47 -6.31
N LYS A 39 2.49 1.23 -6.69
CA LYS A 39 2.44 2.11 -7.86
C LYS A 39 2.28 1.34 -9.16
N LYS A 40 2.91 0.17 -9.31
CA LYS A 40 2.70 -0.71 -10.46
C LYS A 40 1.26 -1.22 -10.54
N TRP A 41 0.60 -1.44 -9.40
CA TRP A 41 -0.76 -1.96 -9.35
C TRP A 41 -1.85 -0.91 -9.54
N THR A 42 -1.67 0.29 -8.97
CA THR A 42 -2.71 1.34 -8.88
C THR A 42 -2.39 2.57 -9.72
N GLY A 43 -1.17 2.70 -10.22
CA GLY A 43 -0.67 3.89 -10.92
C GLY A 43 -0.18 5.01 -9.99
N GLN A 44 -0.44 4.93 -8.68
CA GLN A 44 -0.11 5.98 -7.70
C GLN A 44 0.69 5.41 -6.52
N THR A 45 1.45 6.26 -5.83
CA THR A 45 2.13 5.83 -4.60
C THR A 45 1.13 5.64 -3.45
N PRO A 46 1.45 4.82 -2.43
CA PRO A 46 0.57 4.65 -1.26
C PRO A 46 0.24 5.97 -0.55
N GLY A 47 1.18 6.92 -0.55
CA GLY A 47 0.99 8.25 0.02
C GLY A 47 0.02 9.11 -0.79
N GLU A 48 0.16 9.13 -2.12
CA GLU A 48 -0.78 9.84 -3.02
C GLU A 48 -2.18 9.22 -2.94
N PHE A 49 -2.26 7.89 -2.90
CA PHE A 49 -3.54 7.19 -2.76
C PHE A 49 -4.23 7.51 -1.43
N ARG A 50 -3.45 7.58 -0.33
CA ARG A 50 -3.98 7.98 0.99
C ARG A 50 -4.37 9.46 1.07
N ALA A 51 -3.67 10.34 0.34
CA ALA A 51 -3.98 11.77 0.32
C ALA A 51 -5.19 12.13 -0.58
N SER A 52 -5.55 11.24 -1.51
CA SER A 52 -6.69 11.43 -2.42
C SER A 52 -8.01 10.86 -1.87
N ARG A 53 -7.99 10.20 -0.71
CA ARG A 53 -9.17 9.76 0.04
C ARG A 53 -9.33 10.54 1.34
#